data_AF-A0A2G1VM66-F1
#
_entry.id   AF-A0A2G1VM66-F1
#
_cell.length_a   1.000
_cell.length_b   1.000
_cell.length_c   1.000
_cell.angle_alpha   90.00
_cell.angle_beta   90.00
_cell.angle_gamma   90.00
#
_symmetry.space_group_name_H-M   'P 1'
#
loop_
_entity.id
_entity.type
_entity.pdbx_description
1 polymer ?
#
loop_
_entity_poly.entity_id
_entity_poly.type
_entity_poly.pdbx_seq_one_letter_code
_entity_poly.pdbx_strand_id
1 'polypeptide(L)'
;MVRYALRELFDLMYKEGEPVEMNRDFIYDDYNIELSDLEYQKLMEYIDVQPNGKWWINNIKKRISKAEAARENGKKGGRPKKPKNPEKKPKTETQETPLYKEKEKEKVKEKHEVENKEGVFKNIDALKNDYLNDQKLCNAITQTLKLKSRHQLEELLREFNQHLTSTGSHAKSWSDYTSHFLNWNRRKKDIEVKNQVGSGYNVPIG
;
A
#
# COMPACT_ATOMS: atom_id res chain seq x y z
N MET A 1 -10.87 16.90 14.25
CA MET A 1 -11.97 17.24 13.33
C MET A 1 -11.61 17.07 11.85
N VAL A 2 -10.35 17.30 11.44
CA VAL A 2 -9.87 17.17 10.04
C VAL A 2 -10.31 15.89 9.30
N ARG A 3 -10.29 14.73 9.96
CA ARG A 3 -10.69 13.45 9.35
C ARG A 3 -12.15 13.44 8.89
N TYR A 4 -13.04 14.10 9.63
CA TYR A 4 -14.45 14.20 9.28
C TYR A 4 -14.64 15.12 8.08
N ALA A 5 -14.01 16.30 8.09
CA ALA A 5 -14.02 17.20 6.93
C ALA A 5 -13.47 16.51 5.66
N LEU A 6 -12.37 15.77 5.78
CA LEU A 6 -11.86 14.97 4.67
C LEU A 6 -12.90 13.96 4.18
N ARG A 7 -13.54 13.20 5.08
CA ARG A 7 -14.53 12.20 4.69
C ARG A 7 -15.68 12.81 3.89
N GLU A 8 -16.25 13.92 4.35
CA GLU A 8 -17.35 14.59 3.64
C GLU A 8 -16.89 15.09 2.26
N LEU A 9 -15.69 15.69 2.18
CA LEU A 9 -15.09 16.07 0.89
C LEU A 9 -14.86 14.88 -0.03
N PHE A 10 -14.44 13.74 0.52
CA PHE A 10 -14.28 12.50 -0.23
C PHE A 10 -15.62 12.07 -0.84
N ASP A 11 -16.66 11.99 -0.02
CA ASP A 11 -17.98 11.54 -0.45
C ASP A 11 -18.61 12.50 -1.48
N LEU A 12 -18.47 13.82 -1.29
CA LEU A 12 -18.93 14.83 -2.23
C LEU A 12 -18.19 14.73 -3.58
N MET A 13 -16.85 14.66 -3.57
CA MET A 13 -16.04 14.52 -4.79
C MET A 13 -16.30 13.19 -5.52
N TYR A 14 -16.67 12.12 -4.81
CA TYR A 14 -17.08 10.86 -5.42
C TYR A 14 -18.44 10.92 -6.07
N LYS A 15 -19.37 11.68 -5.48
CA LYS A 15 -20.72 11.87 -5.99
C LYS A 15 -20.71 12.72 -7.27
N GLU A 16 -19.98 13.83 -7.26
CA GLU A 16 -19.87 14.74 -8.40
C GLU A 16 -18.90 14.21 -9.46
N GLY A 17 -17.87 13.46 -9.05
CA GLY A 17 -16.82 12.99 -9.96
C GLY A 17 -15.83 14.08 -10.39
N GLU A 18 -15.98 15.30 -9.88
CA GLU A 18 -15.26 16.49 -10.30
C GLU A 18 -14.83 17.36 -9.10
N PRO A 19 -13.87 18.29 -9.28
CA PRO A 19 -13.49 19.27 -8.27
C PRO A 19 -14.69 20.05 -7.74
N VAL A 20 -14.75 20.21 -6.42
CA VAL A 20 -15.89 20.82 -5.73
C VAL A 20 -15.56 22.23 -5.30
N GLU A 21 -16.52 23.14 -5.40
CA GLU A 21 -16.38 24.48 -4.84
C GLU A 21 -16.54 24.40 -3.32
N MET A 22 -15.53 24.87 -2.58
CA MET A 22 -15.45 24.63 -1.15
C MET A 22 -14.64 25.71 -0.45
N ASN A 23 -15.02 26.03 0.78
CA ASN A 23 -14.28 26.92 1.67
C ASN A 23 -14.49 26.48 3.13
N ARG A 24 -13.82 27.16 4.07
CA ARG A 24 -13.92 26.85 5.51
C ARG A 24 -15.35 27.00 6.03
N ASP A 25 -16.05 28.04 5.60
CA ASP A 25 -17.39 28.38 6.09
C ASP A 25 -18.41 27.34 5.64
N PHE A 26 -18.30 26.85 4.40
CA PHE A 26 -19.13 25.78 3.85
C PHE A 26 -19.00 24.48 4.64
N ILE A 27 -17.78 24.15 5.11
CA ILE A 27 -17.55 22.96 5.94
C ILE A 27 -18.28 23.07 7.28
N TYR A 28 -18.38 24.27 7.83
CA TYR A 28 -19.15 24.53 9.04
C TYR A 28 -20.66 24.56 8.76
N ASP A 29 -21.10 25.27 7.73
CA ASP A 29 -22.52 25.49 7.45
C ASP A 29 -23.25 24.21 6.99
N ASP A 30 -22.63 23.41 6.10
CA ASP A 30 -23.26 22.24 5.49
C ASP A 30 -23.05 20.96 6.33
N TYR A 31 -21.88 20.84 6.98
CA TYR A 31 -21.51 19.62 7.72
C TYR A 31 -21.40 19.81 9.24
N ASN A 32 -21.57 21.03 9.75
CA ASN A 32 -21.40 21.37 11.17
C ASN A 32 -20.04 20.93 11.72
N ILE A 33 -18.99 21.08 10.91
CA ILE A 33 -17.62 20.72 11.28
C ILE A 33 -16.83 22.00 11.54
N GLU A 34 -16.67 22.32 12.81
CA GLU A 34 -15.77 23.40 13.23
C GLU A 34 -14.32 22.92 13.17
N LEU A 35 -13.49 23.63 12.40
CA LEU A 35 -12.05 23.38 12.31
C LEU A 35 -11.32 24.55 12.94
N SER A 36 -10.40 24.27 13.86
CA SER A 36 -9.42 25.27 14.31
C SER A 36 -8.48 25.67 13.16
N ASP A 37 -7.78 26.80 13.28
CA ASP A 37 -6.86 27.28 12.21
C ASP A 37 -5.78 26.24 11.88
N LEU A 38 -5.24 25.57 12.90
CA LEU A 38 -4.24 24.51 12.73
C LEU A 38 -4.83 23.27 12.03
N GLU A 39 -6.07 22.92 12.33
CA GLU A 39 -6.76 21.81 11.67
C GLU A 39 -7.12 22.14 10.23
N TYR A 40 -7.51 23.38 9.96
CA TYR A 40 -7.76 23.86 8.61
C TYR A 40 -6.48 23.83 7.77
N GLN A 41 -5.34 24.28 8.32
CA GLN A 41 -4.04 24.16 7.63
C GLN A 41 -3.70 22.70 7.31
N LYS A 42 -3.87 21.79 8.27
CA LYS A 42 -3.67 20.35 8.04
C LYS A 42 -4.61 19.78 7.00
N LEU A 43 -5.85 20.27 6.92
CA LEU A 43 -6.80 19.87 5.87
C LEU A 43 -6.27 20.28 4.49
N MET A 44 -5.79 21.51 4.36
CA MET A 44 -5.27 22.05 3.10
C MET A 44 -4.06 21.29 2.57
N GLU A 45 -3.25 20.65 3.42
CA GLU A 45 -2.12 19.80 2.97
C GLU A 45 -2.55 18.64 2.06
N TYR A 46 -3.80 18.18 2.17
CA TYR A 46 -4.34 17.09 1.36
C TYR A 46 -5.09 17.56 0.12
N ILE A 47 -5.33 18.87 0.00
CA ILE A 47 -6.23 19.47 -0.97
C ILE A 47 -5.42 20.26 -2.00
N ASP A 48 -5.68 19.95 -3.26
CA ASP A 48 -5.18 20.69 -4.41
C ASP A 48 -6.23 21.73 -4.80
N VAL A 49 -5.93 23.01 -4.60
CA VAL A 49 -6.81 24.12 -4.96
C VAL A 49 -6.50 24.55 -6.38
N GLN A 50 -7.47 24.37 -7.27
CA GLN A 50 -7.34 24.71 -8.67
C GLN A 50 -7.41 26.24 -8.89
N PRO A 51 -6.94 26.75 -10.06
CA PRO A 51 -7.00 28.19 -10.36
C PRO A 51 -8.40 28.81 -10.32
N ASN A 52 -9.45 28.00 -10.44
CA ASN A 52 -10.85 28.40 -10.34
C ASN A 52 -11.39 28.38 -8.90
N GLY A 53 -10.54 28.15 -7.89
CA GLY A 53 -10.93 28.07 -6.48
C GLY A 53 -11.52 26.73 -6.05
N LYS A 54 -11.69 25.76 -6.96
CA LYS A 54 -12.25 24.45 -6.63
C LYS A 54 -11.21 23.55 -5.98
N TRP A 55 -11.67 22.75 -5.03
CA TRP A 55 -10.86 21.83 -4.25
C TRP A 55 -10.87 20.44 -4.87
N TRP A 56 -9.72 19.78 -4.83
CA TRP A 56 -9.59 18.41 -5.31
C TRP A 56 -8.61 17.60 -4.46
N ILE A 57 -8.95 16.34 -4.17
CA ILE A 57 -8.06 15.43 -3.46
C ILE A 57 -7.42 14.47 -4.47
N ASN A 58 -6.10 14.54 -4.61
CA ASN A 58 -5.34 13.78 -5.61
C ASN A 58 -5.56 12.26 -5.54
N ASN A 59 -5.82 11.72 -4.35
CA ASN A 59 -6.12 10.29 -4.18
C ASN A 59 -7.47 9.89 -4.81
N ILE A 60 -8.46 10.80 -4.82
CA ILE A 60 -9.78 10.56 -5.41
C ILE A 60 -9.66 10.49 -6.93
N LYS A 61 -8.90 11.42 -7.54
CA LYS A 61 -8.58 11.41 -8.98
C LYS A 61 -8.13 10.04 -9.48
N LYS A 62 -7.15 9.47 -8.77
CA LYS A 62 -6.56 8.17 -9.12
C LYS A 62 -7.59 7.04 -9.00
N ARG A 63 -8.44 7.10 -7.97
CA ARG A 63 -9.45 6.07 -7.73
C ARG A 63 -10.59 6.13 -8.75
N ILE A 64 -11.09 7.33 -9.07
CA ILE A 64 -12.11 7.53 -10.12
C ILE A 64 -11.58 7.06 -11.47
N SER A 65 -10.40 7.54 -11.89
CA SER A 65 -9.78 7.13 -13.15
C SER A 65 -9.57 5.62 -13.26
N LYS A 66 -9.12 4.96 -12.18
CA LYS A 66 -8.97 3.50 -12.14
C LYS A 66 -10.32 2.79 -12.24
N ALA A 67 -11.36 3.30 -11.58
CA ALA A 67 -12.70 2.74 -11.64
C ALA A 67 -13.30 2.87 -13.05
N GLU A 68 -13.10 4.00 -13.72
CA GLU A 68 -13.51 4.24 -15.11
C GLU A 68 -12.78 3.29 -16.07
N ALA A 69 -11.45 3.20 -15.97
CA ALA A 69 -10.67 2.26 -16.77
C ALA A 69 -11.10 0.81 -16.55
N ALA A 70 -11.42 0.42 -15.31
CA ALA A 70 -11.94 -0.90 -15.01
C ALA A 70 -13.32 -1.14 -15.62
N ARG A 71 -14.23 -0.15 -15.57
CA ARG A 71 -15.55 -0.21 -16.22
C ARG A 71 -15.42 -0.35 -17.73
N GLU A 72 -14.52 0.40 -18.36
CA GLU A 72 -14.26 0.34 -19.79
C GLU A 72 -13.69 -1.03 -20.20
N ASN A 73 -12.69 -1.54 -19.46
CA ASN A 73 -12.12 -2.87 -19.71
C ASN A 73 -13.14 -4.00 -19.44
N GLY A 74 -14.05 -3.80 -18.48
CA GLY A 74 -15.18 -4.71 -18.24
C GLY A 74 -16.13 -4.80 -19.43
N LYS A 75 -16.45 -3.67 -20.07
CA LYS A 75 -17.25 -3.65 -21.31
C LYS A 75 -16.59 -4.44 -22.45
N LYS A 76 -15.25 -4.48 -22.49
CA LYS A 76 -14.45 -5.23 -23.47
C LYS A 76 -14.29 -6.74 -23.14
N GLY A 77 -15.10 -7.27 -22.21
CA GLY A 77 -15.13 -8.70 -21.89
C GLY A 77 -14.28 -9.11 -20.69
N GLY A 78 -13.66 -8.16 -19.98
CA GLY A 78 -12.95 -8.42 -18.73
C GLY A 78 -11.80 -9.43 -18.87
N ARG A 79 -11.51 -10.15 -17.79
CA ARG A 79 -10.46 -11.18 -17.77
C ARG A 79 -10.80 -12.28 -18.78
N PRO A 80 -9.88 -12.64 -19.71
CA PRO A 80 -10.08 -13.77 -20.60
C PRO A 80 -10.47 -15.01 -19.80
N LYS A 81 -11.58 -15.66 -20.18
CA LYS A 81 -11.97 -16.93 -19.59
C LYS A 81 -10.84 -17.92 -19.86
N LYS A 82 -10.22 -18.45 -18.80
CA LYS A 82 -9.27 -19.56 -18.90
C LYS A 82 -9.95 -20.67 -19.74
N PRO A 83 -9.28 -21.26 -20.75
CA PRO A 83 -9.89 -22.30 -21.56
C PRO A 83 -10.45 -23.38 -20.65
N LYS A 84 -11.77 -23.62 -20.76
CA LYS A 84 -12.45 -24.68 -20.04
C LYS A 84 -11.97 -26.01 -20.61
N ASN A 85 -11.29 -26.80 -19.80
CA ASN A 85 -11.26 -28.25 -20.01
C ASN A 85 -12.71 -28.75 -19.88
N PRO A 86 -13.23 -29.63 -20.76
CA PRO A 86 -14.67 -29.91 -20.87
C PRO A 86 -15.32 -30.65 -19.68
N GLU A 87 -14.59 -30.94 -18.60
CA GLU A 87 -15.16 -31.57 -17.40
C GLU A 87 -15.30 -30.58 -16.24
N LYS A 88 -16.39 -29.79 -16.21
CA LYS A 88 -17.03 -29.36 -14.97
C LYS A 88 -18.39 -28.71 -15.26
N LYS A 89 -19.43 -29.36 -14.72
CA LYS A 89 -20.86 -29.05 -14.80
C LYS A 89 -21.19 -27.58 -14.44
N PRO A 90 -22.29 -27.00 -14.97
CA PRO A 90 -22.68 -25.63 -14.67
C PRO A 90 -23.25 -25.56 -13.24
N LYS A 91 -22.78 -24.61 -12.44
CA LYS A 91 -23.55 -24.06 -11.32
C LYS A 91 -23.79 -22.59 -11.62
N THR A 92 -25.00 -22.31 -12.07
CA THR A 92 -25.58 -20.98 -12.12
C THR A 92 -26.36 -20.83 -10.82
N GLU A 93 -25.88 -20.01 -9.90
CA GLU A 93 -26.72 -19.45 -8.85
C GLU A 93 -26.08 -18.15 -8.38
N THR A 94 -26.66 -17.05 -8.85
CA THR A 94 -26.40 -15.69 -8.41
C THR A 94 -26.73 -15.62 -6.92
N GLN A 95 -25.75 -15.30 -6.07
CA GLN A 95 -26.05 -15.06 -4.66
C GLN A 95 -26.57 -13.63 -4.52
N GLU A 96 -27.86 -13.51 -4.20
CA GLU A 96 -28.44 -12.31 -3.64
C GLU A 96 -27.78 -11.98 -2.29
N THR A 97 -27.48 -10.71 -2.08
CA THR A 97 -26.95 -10.15 -0.83
C THR A 97 -28.01 -10.25 0.28
N PRO A 98 -27.75 -10.92 1.43
CA PRO A 98 -28.66 -10.84 2.57
C PRO A 98 -28.26 -9.70 3.51
N LEU A 99 -29.24 -8.83 3.75
CA LEU A 99 -29.30 -7.79 4.77
C LEU A 99 -29.21 -8.41 6.19
N TYR A 100 -28.41 -7.77 7.06
CA TYR A 100 -28.32 -7.86 8.53
C TYR A 100 -28.88 -9.11 9.26
N LYS A 101 -28.00 -9.80 10.00
CA LYS A 101 -28.34 -10.45 11.28
C LYS A 101 -27.09 -10.67 12.14
N GLU A 102 -27.07 -10.03 13.31
CA GLU A 102 -26.17 -10.33 14.42
C GLU A 102 -26.31 -11.80 14.84
N LYS A 103 -25.18 -12.46 15.10
CA LYS A 103 -25.09 -13.59 16.03
C LYS A 103 -23.62 -13.88 16.35
N GLU A 104 -23.26 -13.56 17.59
CA GLU A 104 -22.15 -14.15 18.32
C GLU A 104 -22.15 -15.67 18.14
N LYS A 105 -21.00 -16.24 17.76
CA LYS A 105 -20.54 -17.56 18.23
C LYS A 105 -19.02 -17.57 18.22
N GLU A 106 -18.47 -17.55 19.43
CA GLU A 106 -17.14 -18.06 19.73
C GLU A 106 -16.94 -19.43 19.06
N LYS A 107 -15.87 -19.53 18.27
CA LYS A 107 -15.19 -20.80 18.02
C LYS A 107 -13.71 -20.54 18.00
N VAL A 108 -13.10 -20.77 19.16
CA VAL A 108 -11.67 -20.98 19.36
C VAL A 108 -11.18 -21.98 18.31
N LYS A 109 -10.42 -21.47 17.35
CA LYS A 109 -9.42 -22.22 16.62
C LYS A 109 -8.13 -21.46 16.83
N GLU A 110 -7.29 -22.00 17.70
CA GLU A 110 -5.87 -21.68 17.75
C GLU A 110 -5.29 -21.91 16.35
N LYS A 111 -5.26 -20.83 15.58
CA LYS A 111 -4.27 -20.60 14.55
C LYS A 111 -3.47 -19.44 15.09
N HIS A 112 -2.20 -19.67 15.37
CA HIS A 112 -1.19 -18.61 15.38
C HIS A 112 -1.18 -17.97 13.98
N GLU A 113 -2.20 -17.17 13.66
CA GLU A 113 -2.05 -16.08 12.72
C GLU A 113 -1.44 -14.96 13.54
N VAL A 114 -0.14 -14.76 13.37
CA VAL A 114 0.51 -13.52 13.76
C VAL A 114 -0.14 -12.43 12.92
N GLU A 115 -1.26 -11.91 13.42
CA GLU A 115 -1.96 -10.78 12.86
C GLU A 115 -0.97 -9.60 12.94
N ASN A 116 -0.22 -9.37 11.87
CA ASN A 116 0.54 -8.15 11.68
C ASN A 116 -0.47 -7.02 11.48
N LYS A 117 -1.09 -6.59 12.58
CA LYS A 117 -1.98 -5.43 12.61
C LYS A 117 -1.20 -4.23 12.07
N GLU A 118 -1.72 -3.60 11.02
CA GLU A 118 -1.16 -2.39 10.44
C GLU A 118 -1.00 -1.34 11.55
N GLY A 119 0.23 -0.85 11.75
CA GLY A 119 0.56 0.17 12.75
C GLY A 119 1.15 -0.33 14.08
N VAL A 120 1.25 -1.63 14.32
CA VAL A 120 1.94 -2.16 15.52
C VAL A 120 3.45 -2.15 15.32
N PHE A 121 4.17 -1.44 16.19
CA PHE A 121 5.63 -1.43 16.20
C PHE A 121 6.15 -2.70 16.88
N LYS A 122 7.00 -3.43 16.15
CA LYS A 122 7.72 -4.60 16.65
C LYS A 122 9.22 -4.34 16.58
N ASN A 123 9.96 -5.03 17.44
CA ASN A 123 11.42 -5.05 17.37
C ASN A 123 11.89 -5.62 16.02
N ILE A 124 12.97 -5.06 15.46
CA ILE A 124 13.51 -5.48 14.16
C ILE A 124 13.89 -6.97 14.08
N ASP A 125 14.26 -7.60 15.20
CA ASP A 125 14.58 -9.03 15.25
C ASP A 125 13.32 -9.90 15.22
N ALA A 126 12.26 -9.46 15.91
CA ALA A 126 10.95 -10.10 15.80
C ALA A 126 10.41 -10.00 14.36
N LEU A 127 10.58 -8.84 13.72
CA LEU A 127 10.19 -8.62 12.33
C LEU A 127 10.98 -9.50 11.36
N LYS A 128 12.30 -9.67 11.57
CA LYS A 128 13.12 -10.59 10.78
C LYS A 128 12.59 -12.02 10.88
N ASN A 129 12.29 -12.48 12.08
CA ASN A 129 11.77 -13.83 12.31
C ASN A 129 10.40 -14.02 11.66
N ASP A 130 9.49 -13.05 11.81
CA ASP A 130 8.19 -13.04 11.13
C ASP A 130 8.35 -13.09 9.60
N TYR A 131 9.34 -12.39 9.04
CA TYR A 131 9.69 -12.42 7.62
C TYR A 131 10.13 -13.79 7.14
N LEU A 132 10.99 -14.45 7.92
CA LEU A 132 11.49 -15.78 7.58
C LEU A 132 10.43 -16.87 7.78
N ASN A 133 9.49 -16.68 8.70
CA ASN A 133 8.41 -17.64 8.95
C ASN A 133 7.39 -17.70 7.80
N ASP A 134 7.19 -16.62 7.05
CA ASP A 134 6.32 -16.64 5.88
C ASP A 134 7.04 -17.21 4.65
N GLN A 135 6.81 -18.51 4.40
CA GLN A 135 7.38 -19.23 3.26
C GLN A 135 6.94 -18.65 1.90
N LYS A 136 5.70 -18.15 1.78
CA LYS A 136 5.20 -17.60 0.51
C LYS A 136 5.88 -16.27 0.22
N LEU A 137 6.00 -15.42 1.24
CA LEU A 137 6.73 -14.17 1.15
C LEU A 137 8.19 -14.42 0.79
N CYS A 138 8.87 -15.31 1.51
CA CYS A 138 10.26 -15.66 1.24
C CYS A 138 10.46 -16.09 -0.22
N ASN A 139 9.57 -16.95 -0.75
CA ASN A 139 9.66 -17.40 -2.14
C ASN A 139 9.45 -16.25 -3.14
N ALA A 140 8.45 -15.40 -2.92
CA ALA A 140 8.16 -14.26 -3.79
C ALA A 140 9.32 -13.25 -3.82
N ILE A 141 9.92 -13.00 -2.66
CA ILE A 141 11.02 -12.05 -2.51
C ILE A 141 12.31 -12.62 -3.09
N THR A 142 12.59 -13.91 -2.88
CA THR A 142 13.71 -14.62 -3.50
C THR A 142 13.67 -14.49 -5.03
N GLN A 143 12.48 -14.66 -5.62
CA GLN A 143 12.28 -14.48 -7.07
C GLN A 143 12.48 -13.01 -7.51
N THR A 144 11.88 -12.07 -6.78
CA THR A 144 11.96 -10.63 -7.10
C THR A 144 13.40 -10.12 -7.03
N LEU A 145 14.15 -10.58 -6.02
CA LEU A 145 15.54 -10.19 -5.81
C LEU A 145 16.53 -11.04 -6.62
N LYS A 146 16.06 -12.06 -7.35
CA LYS A 146 16.86 -13.03 -8.11
C LYS A 146 17.93 -13.71 -7.25
N LEU A 147 17.56 -14.06 -6.02
CA LEU A 147 18.45 -14.76 -5.09
C LEU A 147 18.50 -16.26 -5.43
N LYS A 148 19.67 -16.88 -5.26
CA LYS A 148 19.89 -18.30 -5.60
C LYS A 148 19.42 -19.23 -4.48
N SER A 149 19.39 -18.73 -3.24
CA SER A 149 19.05 -19.54 -2.07
C SER A 149 18.36 -18.71 -1.00
N ARG A 150 17.51 -19.37 -0.22
CA ARG A 150 16.89 -18.83 1.00
C ARG A 150 17.93 -18.33 2.01
N HIS A 151 19.09 -18.97 2.06
CA HIS A 151 20.17 -18.53 2.94
C HIS A 151 20.64 -17.11 2.61
N GLN A 152 20.71 -16.75 1.32
CA GLN A 152 21.08 -15.39 0.90
C GLN A 152 20.05 -14.35 1.33
N LEU A 153 18.77 -14.71 1.35
CA LEU A 153 17.71 -13.83 1.87
C LEU A 153 17.89 -13.59 3.37
N GLU A 154 18.22 -14.64 4.13
CA GLU A 154 18.49 -14.53 5.56
C GLU A 154 19.72 -13.65 5.85
N GLU A 155 20.79 -13.79 5.08
CA GLU A 155 21.97 -12.94 5.19
C GLU A 155 21.65 -11.48 4.89
N LEU A 156 20.88 -11.21 3.83
CA LEU A 156 20.45 -9.84 3.50
C LEU A 156 19.58 -9.23 4.59
N LEU A 157 18.68 -10.01 5.19
CA LEU A 157 17.88 -9.53 6.32
C LEU A 157 18.75 -9.27 7.56
N ARG A 158 19.80 -10.07 7.79
CA ARG A 158 20.77 -9.85 8.86
C ARG A 158 21.55 -8.55 8.64
N GLU A 159 22.08 -8.32 7.44
CA GLU A 159 22.77 -7.09 7.07
C GLU A 159 21.85 -5.86 7.17
N PHE A 160 20.59 -6.00 6.75
CA PHE A 160 19.60 -4.96 6.87
C PHE A 160 19.31 -4.60 8.34
N ASN A 161 19.14 -5.59 9.22
CA ASN A 161 18.95 -5.33 10.66
C ASN A 161 20.18 -4.65 11.29
N GLN A 162 21.39 -5.02 10.86
CA GLN A 162 22.61 -4.34 11.29
C GLN A 162 22.60 -2.87 10.84
N HIS A 163 22.22 -2.60 9.58
CA HIS A 163 22.07 -1.24 9.07
C HIS A 163 21.02 -0.43 9.87
N LEU A 164 19.87 -1.04 10.19
CA LEU A 164 18.85 -0.40 11.03
C LEU A 164 19.37 -0.09 12.43
N THR A 165 20.12 -1.01 13.03
CA THR A 165 20.75 -0.81 14.35
C THR A 165 21.76 0.33 14.31
N SER A 166 22.63 0.38 13.31
CA SER A 166 23.62 1.45 13.15
C SER A 166 23.00 2.83 12.88
N THR A 167 21.78 2.87 12.33
CA THR A 167 21.02 4.11 12.10
C THR A 167 20.11 4.49 13.29
N GLY A 168 20.13 3.71 14.37
CA GLY A 168 19.36 3.96 15.59
C GLY A 168 17.89 3.52 15.54
N SER A 169 17.51 2.68 14.57
CA SER A 169 16.14 2.18 14.42
C SER A 169 16.02 0.75 14.94
N HIS A 170 15.43 0.60 16.13
CA HIS A 170 15.28 -0.71 16.79
C HIS A 170 13.86 -1.30 16.73
N ALA A 171 12.87 -0.51 16.30
CA ALA A 171 11.50 -0.96 16.12
C ALA A 171 10.86 -0.32 14.89
N LYS A 172 9.99 -1.08 14.20
CA LYS A 172 9.24 -0.63 13.02
C LYS A 172 7.87 -1.31 12.95
N SER A 173 6.96 -0.74 12.17
CA SER A 173 5.79 -1.48 11.72
C SER A 173 6.18 -2.51 10.65
N TRP A 174 5.36 -3.55 10.47
CA TRP A 174 5.60 -4.58 9.44
C TRP A 174 5.67 -3.99 8.02
N SER A 175 4.74 -3.08 7.69
CA SER A 175 4.69 -2.42 6.38
C SER A 175 5.93 -1.57 6.12
N ASP A 176 6.39 -0.83 7.14
CA ASP A 176 7.60 0.00 7.02
C ASP A 176 8.85 -0.87 6.90
N TYR A 177 8.96 -1.93 7.70
CA TYR A 177 10.10 -2.83 7.67
C TYR A 177 10.25 -3.51 6.30
N THR A 178 9.16 -4.09 5.78
CA THR A 178 9.16 -4.78 4.49
C THR A 178 9.46 -3.84 3.32
N SER A 179 8.86 -2.65 3.31
CA SER A 179 9.09 -1.64 2.25
C SER A 179 10.50 -1.07 2.32
N HIS A 180 11.00 -0.79 3.53
CA HIS A 180 12.35 -0.27 3.72
C HIS A 180 13.40 -1.30 3.30
N PHE A 181 13.23 -2.57 3.65
CA PHE A 181 14.11 -3.65 3.19
C PHE A 181 14.22 -3.70 1.66
N LEU A 182 13.08 -3.66 0.95
CA LEU A 182 13.07 -3.70 -0.52
C LEU A 182 13.76 -2.48 -1.14
N ASN A 183 13.50 -1.28 -0.61
CA ASN A 183 14.13 -0.05 -1.08
C ASN A 183 15.63 -0.03 -0.79
N TRP A 184 16.04 -0.49 0.40
CA TRP A 184 17.44 -0.61 0.78
C TRP A 184 18.20 -1.55 -0.16
N ASN A 185 17.62 -2.72 -0.46
CA ASN A 185 18.24 -3.68 -1.36
C ASN A 185 18.32 -3.16 -2.81
N ARG A 186 17.32 -2.40 -3.27
CA ARG A 186 17.37 -1.73 -4.58
C ARG A 186 18.55 -0.77 -4.67
N ARG A 187 18.74 0.07 -3.66
CA ARG A 187 19.86 1.03 -3.58
C ARG A 187 21.21 0.32 -3.49
N LYS A 188 21.31 -0.79 -2.75
CA LYS A 188 22.55 -1.59 -2.66
C LYS A 188 22.99 -2.08 -4.05
N LYS A 189 22.04 -2.59 -4.86
CA LYS A 189 22.33 -3.01 -6.25
C LYS A 189 22.77 -1.85 -7.15
N ASP A 190 22.13 -0.69 -7.03
CA ASP A 190 22.52 0.49 -7.82
C ASP A 190 23.95 0.95 -7.50
N ILE A 191 24.37 0.85 -6.23
CA ILE A 191 25.73 1.16 -5.79
C ILE A 191 26.72 0.12 -6.30
N GLU A 192 26.41 -1.18 -6.21
CA GLU A 192 27.26 -2.26 -6.73
C GLU A 192 27.48 -2.13 -8.24
N VAL A 193 26.43 -1.82 -9.01
CA VAL A 193 26.53 -1.60 -10.47
C VAL A 193 27.41 -0.39 -10.78
N LYS A 194 27.26 0.73 -10.07
CA LYS A 194 28.10 1.93 -10.27
C LYS A 194 29.57 1.68 -9.94
N ASN A 195 29.85 0.92 -8.89
CA ASN A 195 31.22 0.57 -8.50
C ASN A 195 31.90 -0.37 -9.52
N GLN A 196 31.13 -1.23 -10.21
CA GLN A 196 31.67 -2.08 -11.29
C GLN A 196 31.95 -1.30 -12.59
N VAL A 197 31.15 -0.28 -12.91
CA VAL A 197 31.34 0.56 -14.11
C VAL A 197 32.48 1.58 -13.91
N GLY A 198 32.78 1.98 -12.67
CA GLY A 198 33.85 2.92 -12.34
C GLY A 198 35.28 2.36 -12.38
N SER A 199 35.47 1.05 -12.54
CA SER A 199 36.79 0.38 -12.53
C SER A 199 37.33 0.06 -13.95
N GLY A 200 36.85 0.77 -14.98
CA GLY A 200 37.12 0.47 -16.39
C GLY A 200 38.01 1.45 -17.16
N TYR A 201 38.68 2.41 -16.51
CA TYR A 201 39.64 3.28 -17.19
C TYR A 201 41.07 2.73 -17.05
N ASN A 202 41.41 1.81 -17.96
CA ASN A 202 42.79 1.47 -18.25
C ASN A 202 43.31 2.57 -19.21
N VAL A 203 44.19 3.44 -18.73
CA VAL A 203 44.87 4.46 -19.55
C VAL A 203 46.04 3.76 -20.25
N PRO A 204 46.04 3.63 -21.60
CA PRO A 204 47.24 3.23 -22.31
C PRO A 204 48.17 4.44 -22.37
N ILE A 205 49.28 4.38 -21.64
CA ILE A 205 50.40 5.29 -21.83
C ILE A 205 51.20 4.73 -23.01
N GLY A 206 51.05 5.38 -24.17
CA GLY A 206 51.91 5.23 -25.34
C GLY A 206 52.59 6.56 -25.63
#